data_AF-A0A8J5ZPJ0-F1
#
_entry.id   AF-A0A8J5ZPJ0-F1
#
_cell.length_a   1.000
_cell.length_b   1.000
_cell.length_c   1.000
_cell.angle_alpha   90.00
_cell.angle_beta   90.00
_cell.angle_gamma   90.00
#
_symmetry.space_group_name_H-M   'P 1'
#
loop_
_entity.id
_entity.type
_entity.pdbx_description
1 polymer ?
#
loop_
_entity_poly.entity_id
_entity_poly.type
_entity_poly.pdbx_seq_one_letter_code
_entity_poly.pdbx_strand_id
1 'polypeptide(L)'
;MAVPGPKLDPEYTAAATILKRAVELDSEFRHQQALVCYQEGIDVLLQVLKGTKDEKKKCNLRKKITDYMDRAEKIKQYLDQEKEDGKYHKQIKIEENATGFGYESLFREYLNETITEVWVEDPYIRNTQQLYNFLRFCEMLIKGPCKVKTIHLLTSLDQDIGRTEQTSALNEIKGSLRNHGVSLELKYSSSIHDREI
;
A
#
# COMPACT_ATOMS: atom_id res chain seq x y z
N MET A 1 5.47 -12.39 58.45
CA MET A 1 4.30 -12.52 57.56
C MET A 1 4.36 -11.41 56.53
N ALA A 2 4.75 -11.71 55.29
CA ALA A 2 4.70 -10.75 54.19
C ALA A 2 3.52 -11.16 53.30
N VAL A 3 2.49 -10.32 53.26
CA VAL A 3 1.36 -10.52 52.33
C VAL A 3 1.90 -10.26 50.92
N PRO A 4 1.79 -11.21 49.97
CA PRO A 4 2.22 -10.96 48.61
C PRO A 4 1.33 -9.87 48.01
N GLY A 5 1.94 -8.80 47.48
CA GLY A 5 1.20 -7.76 46.77
C GLY A 5 0.39 -8.33 45.59
N PRO A 6 -0.65 -7.61 45.12
CA PRO A 6 -1.53 -8.14 44.09
C PRO A 6 -0.74 -8.37 42.80
N LYS A 7 -0.71 -9.62 42.32
CA LYS A 7 -0.16 -9.96 41.01
C LYS A 7 -0.96 -9.21 39.95
N LEU A 8 -0.29 -8.38 39.15
CA LEU A 8 -0.88 -7.77 37.97
C LEU A 8 -1.34 -8.87 37.00
N ASP A 9 -2.53 -8.71 36.42
CA ASP A 9 -3.09 -9.68 35.48
C ASP A 9 -2.10 -9.90 34.31
N PRO A 10 -1.85 -11.16 33.88
CA PRO A 10 -0.90 -11.46 32.81
C PRO A 10 -1.21 -10.70 31.50
N GLU A 11 -2.50 -10.56 31.19
CA GLU A 11 -3.02 -9.84 30.03
C GLU A 11 -2.69 -8.33 30.10
N TYR A 12 -2.76 -7.73 31.29
CA TYR A 12 -2.38 -6.32 31.48
C TYR A 12 -0.88 -6.12 31.27
N THR A 13 -0.06 -7.08 31.71
CA THR A 13 1.40 -7.04 31.54
C THR A 13 1.79 -7.17 30.07
N ALA A 14 1.09 -8.04 29.33
CA ALA A 14 1.25 -8.15 27.88
C ALA A 14 0.89 -6.84 27.17
N ALA A 15 -0.27 -6.25 27.49
CA ALA A 15 -0.69 -4.97 26.93
C ALA A 15 0.33 -3.85 27.21
N ALA A 16 0.84 -3.77 28.44
CA ALA A 16 1.86 -2.78 28.80
C ALA A 16 3.15 -2.94 27.99
N THR A 17 3.55 -4.18 27.68
CA THR A 17 4.74 -4.47 26.88
C THR A 17 4.54 -4.02 25.42
N ILE A 18 3.40 -4.35 24.83
CA ILE A 18 3.05 -3.96 23.45
C ILE A 18 2.97 -2.43 23.33
N LEU A 19 2.29 -1.77 24.28
CA LEU A 19 2.12 -0.30 24.27
C LEU A 19 3.44 0.43 24.52
N LYS A 20 4.33 -0.13 25.35
CA LYS A 20 5.68 0.42 25.49
C LYS A 20 6.44 0.35 24.16
N ARG A 21 6.35 -0.78 23.46
CA ARG A 21 6.94 -0.94 22.13
C ARG A 21 6.33 0.06 21.12
N ALA A 22 5.02 0.30 21.19
CA ALA A 22 4.34 1.28 20.34
C ALA A 22 4.92 2.69 20.53
N VAL A 23 5.14 3.11 21.78
CA VAL A 23 5.72 4.43 22.12
C VAL A 23 7.18 4.54 21.65
N GLU A 24 7.97 3.48 21.77
CA GLU A 24 9.36 3.45 21.27
C GLU A 24 9.41 3.57 19.73
N LEU A 25 8.54 2.84 19.03
CA LEU A 25 8.45 2.93 17.57
C LEU A 25 7.97 4.30 17.10
N ASP A 26 7.04 4.91 17.84
CA ASP A 26 6.51 6.24 17.54
C ASP A 26 7.57 7.32 17.71
N SER A 27 8.40 7.23 18.75
CA SER A 27 9.53 8.15 18.95
C SER A 27 10.66 7.96 17.94
N GLU A 28 10.78 6.76 17.36
CA GLU A 28 11.67 6.46 16.23
C GLU A 28 11.09 6.84 14.85
N PHE A 29 9.94 7.52 14.81
CA PHE A 29 9.21 7.86 13.56
C PHE A 29 8.81 6.63 12.71
N ARG A 30 8.80 5.43 13.30
CA ARG A 30 8.32 4.19 12.65
C ARG A 30 6.81 4.09 12.77
N HIS A 31 6.11 5.11 12.25
CA HIS A 31 4.69 5.36 12.48
C HIS A 31 3.77 4.19 12.07
N GLN A 32 4.08 3.45 10.99
CA GLN A 32 3.30 2.27 10.60
C GLN A 32 3.36 1.16 11.67
N GLN A 33 4.55 0.80 12.11
CA GLN A 33 4.74 -0.26 13.11
C GLN A 33 4.19 0.19 14.47
N ALA A 34 4.39 1.46 14.82
CA ALA A 34 3.81 2.06 16.01
C ALA A 34 2.28 1.97 16.02
N LEU A 35 1.63 2.29 14.90
CA LEU A 35 0.16 2.23 14.77
C LEU A 35 -0.37 0.81 15.02
N VAL A 36 0.27 -0.21 14.43
CA VAL A 36 -0.12 -1.62 14.64
C VAL A 36 0.02 -2.00 16.11
N CYS A 37 1.16 -1.67 16.74
CA CYS A 37 1.35 -1.96 18.16
C CYS A 37 0.36 -1.19 19.07
N TYR A 38 0.00 0.05 18.73
CA TYR A 38 -1.04 0.77 19.46
C TYR A 38 -2.39 0.06 19.36
N GLN A 39 -2.81 -0.37 18.16
CA GLN A 39 -4.06 -1.08 17.95
C GLN A 39 -4.12 -2.40 18.73
N GLU A 40 -3.09 -3.24 18.61
CA GLU A 40 -2.99 -4.50 19.34
C GLU A 40 -2.99 -4.28 20.86
N GLY A 41 -2.22 -3.31 21.35
CA GLY A 41 -2.15 -2.98 22.77
C GLY A 41 -3.48 -2.48 23.32
N ILE A 42 -4.19 -1.63 22.56
CA ILE A 42 -5.53 -1.13 22.90
C ILE A 42 -6.54 -2.27 22.94
N ASP A 43 -6.51 -3.18 21.97
CA ASP A 43 -7.42 -4.34 21.93
C ASP A 43 -7.25 -5.22 23.16
N VAL A 44 -6.01 -5.50 23.58
CA VAL A 44 -5.75 -6.26 24.81
C VAL A 44 -6.25 -5.49 26.04
N LEU A 45 -6.02 -4.17 26.14
CA LEU A 45 -6.56 -3.37 27.24
C LEU A 45 -8.10 -3.36 27.27
N LEU A 46 -8.77 -3.38 26.10
CA LEU A 46 -10.22 -3.48 26.02
C LEU A 46 -10.74 -4.84 26.54
N GLN A 47 -10.01 -5.93 26.33
CA GLN A 47 -10.36 -7.22 26.93
C GLN A 47 -10.20 -7.19 28.46
N VAL A 48 -9.09 -6.62 28.96
CA VAL A 48 -8.87 -6.44 30.40
C VAL A 48 -9.97 -5.56 31.02
N LEU A 49 -10.43 -4.52 30.31
CA LEU A 49 -11.51 -3.66 30.75
C LEU A 49 -12.84 -4.41 30.94
N LYS A 50 -13.15 -5.34 30.04
CA LYS A 50 -14.37 -6.18 30.13
C LYS A 50 -14.34 -7.10 31.35
N GLY A 51 -13.16 -7.64 31.71
CA GLY A 51 -12.98 -8.53 32.86
C GLY A 51 -12.85 -7.81 34.22
N THR A 52 -12.50 -6.53 34.21
CA THR A 52 -12.29 -5.75 35.45
C THR A 52 -13.63 -5.46 36.14
N LYS A 53 -13.75 -5.76 37.43
CA LYS A 53 -14.97 -5.46 38.23
C LYS A 53 -14.90 -4.15 39.02
N ASP A 54 -13.69 -3.72 39.38
CA ASP A 54 -13.46 -2.52 40.17
C ASP A 54 -13.69 -1.25 39.35
N GLU A 55 -14.63 -0.40 39.78
CA GLU A 55 -15.01 0.82 39.06
C GLU A 55 -13.91 1.89 39.00
N LYS A 56 -13.05 2.00 40.04
CA LYS A 56 -11.91 2.93 40.01
C LYS A 56 -10.88 2.48 38.99
N LYS A 57 -10.58 1.17 38.95
CA LYS A 57 -9.67 0.59 37.95
C LYS A 57 -10.22 0.70 36.54
N LYS A 58 -11.53 0.46 36.32
CA LYS A 58 -12.18 0.69 35.02
C LYS A 58 -12.05 2.13 34.56
N CYS A 59 -12.30 3.09 35.44
CA CYS A 59 -12.18 4.52 35.10
C CYS A 59 -10.75 4.86 34.64
N ASN A 60 -9.74 4.40 35.38
CA ASN A 60 -8.33 4.62 35.02
C ASN A 60 -7.95 3.93 33.70
N LEU A 61 -8.45 2.73 33.46
CA LEU A 61 -8.17 1.96 32.26
C LEU A 61 -8.82 2.59 31.02
N ARG A 62 -10.07 3.06 31.14
CA ARG A 62 -10.75 3.82 30.08
C ARG A 62 -9.96 5.05 29.67
N LYS A 63 -9.49 5.84 30.65
CA LYS A 63 -8.65 7.01 30.37
C LYS A 63 -7.41 6.64 29.56
N LYS A 64 -6.65 5.62 30.01
CA LYS A 64 -5.48 5.13 29.28
C LYS A 64 -5.81 4.66 27.86
N ILE A 65 -6.90 3.91 27.69
CA ILE A 65 -7.34 3.43 26.37
C ILE A 65 -7.65 4.63 25.47
N THR A 66 -8.39 5.62 25.96
CA THR A 66 -8.69 6.85 25.22
C THR A 66 -7.41 7.59 24.82
N ASP A 67 -6.46 7.79 25.73
CA ASP A 67 -5.21 8.49 25.42
C ASP A 67 -4.41 7.77 24.31
N TYR A 68 -4.35 6.43 24.35
CA TYR A 68 -3.69 5.65 23.30
C TYR A 68 -4.47 5.63 21.99
N MET A 69 -5.80 5.58 22.03
CA MET A 69 -6.65 5.67 20.84
C MET A 69 -6.48 7.02 20.14
N ASP A 70 -6.47 8.12 20.89
CA ASP A 70 -6.27 9.47 20.35
C ASP A 70 -4.90 9.59 19.66
N ARG A 71 -3.85 8.99 20.24
CA ARG A 71 -2.53 8.95 19.61
C ARG A 71 -2.52 8.10 18.34
N ALA A 72 -3.11 6.91 18.39
CA ALA A 72 -3.21 6.00 17.23
C ALA A 72 -3.97 6.67 16.08
N GLU A 73 -5.04 7.40 16.37
CA GLU A 73 -5.82 8.12 15.36
C GLU A 73 -5.02 9.26 14.71
N LYS A 74 -4.26 10.03 15.49
CA LYS A 74 -3.34 11.05 14.95
C LYS A 74 -2.26 10.46 14.06
N ILE A 75 -1.67 9.33 14.45
CA ILE A 75 -0.67 8.62 13.64
C ILE A 75 -1.29 8.14 12.33
N LYS A 76 -2.51 7.59 12.40
CA LYS A 76 -3.24 7.15 11.22
C LYS A 76 -3.51 8.32 10.25
N GLN A 77 -4.01 9.45 10.76
CA GLN A 77 -4.22 10.66 9.95
C GLN A 77 -2.93 11.15 9.31
N TYR A 78 -1.82 11.17 10.05
CA TYR A 78 -0.51 11.54 9.51
C TYR A 78 -0.07 10.60 8.37
N LEU A 79 -0.21 9.28 8.57
CA LEU A 79 0.12 8.28 7.55
C LEU A 79 -0.76 8.40 6.31
N ASP A 80 -2.04 8.72 6.47
CA ASP A 80 -2.96 8.92 5.35
C ASP A 80 -2.60 10.22 4.59
N GLN A 81 -2.22 11.30 5.29
CA GLN A 81 -1.71 12.51 4.66
C GLN A 81 -0.39 12.26 3.91
N GLU A 82 0.56 11.50 4.48
CA GLU A 82 1.81 11.18 3.79
C GLU A 82 1.61 10.31 2.54
N LYS A 83 0.55 9.49 2.52
CA LYS A 83 0.14 8.76 1.30
C LYS A 83 -0.40 9.72 0.25
N GLU A 84 -1.22 10.69 0.63
CA GLU A 84 -1.73 11.71 -0.29
C GLU A 84 -0.62 12.62 -0.82
N ASP A 85 0.35 12.99 0.03
CA ASP A 85 1.49 13.84 -0.32
C ASP A 85 2.59 13.10 -1.11
N GLY A 86 2.42 11.79 -1.38
CA GLY A 86 3.37 10.97 -2.13
C GLY A 86 4.70 10.68 -1.42
N LYS A 87 4.79 10.99 -0.11
CA LYS A 87 5.99 10.72 0.72
C LYS A 87 6.01 9.32 1.32
N TYR A 88 4.92 8.59 1.19
CA TYR A 88 4.78 7.24 1.71
C TYR A 88 5.45 6.21 0.80
N HIS A 89 6.60 5.68 1.24
CA HIS A 89 7.29 4.60 0.54
C HIS A 89 6.92 3.23 1.12
N LYS A 90 6.14 2.43 0.37
CA LYS A 90 5.84 1.03 0.69
C LYS A 90 6.62 0.12 -0.26
N GLN A 91 7.50 -0.71 0.31
CA GLN A 91 8.21 -1.73 -0.44
C GLN A 91 7.50 -3.08 -0.31
N ILE A 92 7.12 -3.67 -1.44
CA ILE A 92 6.53 -5.02 -1.51
C ILE A 92 7.61 -5.95 -2.07
N LYS A 93 8.05 -6.93 -1.26
CA LYS A 93 8.97 -7.97 -1.72
C LYS A 93 8.16 -9.18 -2.20
N ILE A 94 8.26 -9.47 -3.50
CA ILE A 94 7.65 -10.66 -4.11
C ILE A 94 8.70 -11.76 -4.09
N GLU A 95 8.47 -12.81 -3.30
CA GLU A 95 9.38 -13.96 -3.20
C GLU A 95 9.30 -14.85 -4.45
N GLU A 96 10.33 -15.66 -4.67
CA GLU A 96 10.37 -16.59 -5.79
C GLU A 96 9.19 -17.58 -5.75
N ASN A 97 8.54 -17.80 -6.90
CA ASN A 97 7.34 -18.64 -7.05
C ASN A 97 6.12 -18.20 -6.23
N ALA A 98 6.12 -16.99 -5.66
CA ALA A 98 4.96 -16.47 -4.96
C ALA A 98 3.80 -16.18 -5.92
N THR A 99 2.57 -16.37 -5.44
CA THR A 99 1.33 -16.15 -6.21
C THR A 99 0.49 -15.04 -5.57
N GLY A 100 -0.53 -14.55 -6.29
CA GLY A 100 -1.42 -13.49 -5.79
C GLY A 100 -1.00 -12.06 -6.11
N PHE A 101 0.10 -11.86 -6.84
CA PHE A 101 0.64 -10.56 -7.23
C PHE A 101 0.27 -10.19 -8.69
N GLY A 102 -1.02 -10.18 -9.00
CA GLY A 102 -1.51 -9.62 -10.26
C GLY A 102 -1.47 -8.09 -10.24
N TYR A 103 -1.55 -7.45 -11.42
CA TYR A 103 -1.58 -6.00 -11.49
C TYR A 103 -2.70 -5.40 -10.64
N GLU A 104 -3.91 -5.97 -10.71
CA GLU A 104 -5.02 -5.48 -9.91
C GLU A 104 -4.72 -5.53 -8.41
N SER A 105 -4.16 -6.62 -7.88
CA SER A 105 -3.86 -6.71 -6.45
C SER A 105 -2.72 -5.79 -6.02
N LEU A 106 -1.72 -5.56 -6.88
CA LEU A 106 -0.59 -4.68 -6.61
C LEU A 106 -0.99 -3.20 -6.63
N PHE A 107 -1.81 -2.79 -7.59
CA PHE A 107 -2.15 -1.38 -7.81
C PHE A 107 -3.45 -0.95 -7.14
N ARG A 108 -4.30 -1.88 -6.65
CA ARG A 108 -5.62 -1.57 -6.06
C ARG A 108 -5.60 -0.43 -5.03
N GLU A 109 -4.61 -0.39 -4.14
CA GLU A 109 -4.53 0.63 -3.09
C GLU A 109 -4.21 2.03 -3.63
N TYR A 110 -3.65 2.12 -4.83
CA TYR A 110 -3.22 3.37 -5.46
C TYR A 110 -4.20 3.86 -6.53
N LEU A 111 -5.10 3.00 -7.00
CA LEU A 111 -6.09 3.31 -8.04
C LEU A 111 -7.35 3.94 -7.45
N ASN A 112 -7.66 5.17 -7.84
CA ASN A 112 -8.85 5.90 -7.40
C ASN A 112 -9.43 6.78 -8.53
N GLU A 113 -10.59 7.39 -8.30
CA GLU A 113 -11.29 8.18 -9.32
C GLU A 113 -10.55 9.46 -9.76
N THR A 114 -9.55 9.94 -9.02
CA THR A 114 -8.83 11.18 -9.32
C THR A 114 -7.76 10.97 -10.39
N ILE A 115 -7.34 9.72 -10.63
CA ILE A 115 -6.38 9.39 -11.67
C ILE A 115 -7.02 9.53 -13.04
N THR A 116 -6.48 10.47 -13.81
CA THR A 116 -6.91 10.76 -15.19
C THR A 116 -5.80 10.53 -16.20
N GLU A 117 -4.55 10.42 -15.74
CA GLU A 117 -3.37 10.28 -16.58
C GLU A 117 -2.36 9.36 -15.88
N VAL A 118 -1.72 8.48 -16.66
CA VAL A 118 -0.77 7.48 -16.16
C VAL A 118 0.47 7.51 -17.04
N TRP A 119 1.66 7.52 -16.41
CA TRP A 119 2.94 7.38 -17.09
C TRP A 119 3.52 6.01 -16.78
N VAL A 120 4.07 5.34 -17.79
CA VAL A 120 4.72 4.05 -17.66
C VAL A 120 6.04 4.12 -18.40
N GLU A 121 7.13 3.97 -17.67
CA GLU A 121 8.47 3.82 -18.20
C GLU A 121 8.91 2.38 -17.97
N ASP A 122 8.96 1.56 -19.02
CA ASP A 122 9.44 0.19 -18.94
C ASP A 122 10.23 -0.16 -20.21
N PRO A 123 11.56 -0.36 -20.12
CA PRO A 123 12.39 -0.65 -21.28
C PRO A 123 12.10 -2.03 -21.90
N TYR A 124 11.35 -2.90 -21.25
CA TYR A 124 11.18 -4.29 -21.65
C TYR A 124 9.82 -4.60 -22.25
N ILE A 125 9.04 -3.63 -22.76
CA ILE A 125 7.79 -3.95 -23.47
C ILE A 125 8.07 -4.29 -24.94
N ARG A 126 8.63 -5.49 -25.22
CA ARG A 126 9.10 -5.87 -26.56
C ARG A 126 8.41 -7.12 -27.12
N ASN A 127 8.54 -8.23 -26.41
CA ASN A 127 8.03 -9.53 -26.86
C ASN A 127 6.53 -9.72 -26.57
N THR A 128 5.95 -10.76 -27.14
CA THR A 128 4.51 -11.08 -27.04
C THR A 128 4.01 -11.15 -25.59
N GLN A 129 4.76 -11.78 -24.68
CA GLN A 129 4.32 -11.91 -23.28
C GLN A 129 4.33 -10.55 -22.56
N GLN A 130 5.34 -9.72 -22.84
CA GLN A 130 5.46 -8.36 -22.29
C GLN A 130 4.35 -7.45 -22.83
N LEU A 131 3.97 -7.60 -24.09
CA LEU A 131 2.83 -6.89 -24.69
C LEU A 131 1.51 -7.30 -24.03
N TYR A 132 1.29 -8.59 -23.77
CA TYR A 132 0.12 -9.06 -23.03
C TYR A 132 0.11 -8.57 -21.57
N ASN A 133 1.27 -8.45 -20.93
CA ASN A 133 1.41 -7.85 -19.61
C ASN A 133 0.94 -6.39 -19.63
N PHE A 134 1.42 -5.59 -20.58
CA PHE A 134 0.98 -4.21 -20.75
C PHE A 134 -0.51 -4.10 -21.07
N LEU A 135 -1.04 -4.98 -21.91
CA LEU A 135 -2.48 -5.02 -22.20
C LEU A 135 -3.30 -5.28 -20.93
N ARG A 136 -2.93 -6.28 -20.11
CA ARG A 136 -3.60 -6.55 -18.83
C ARG A 136 -3.52 -5.37 -17.86
N PHE A 137 -2.39 -4.66 -17.84
CA PHE A 137 -2.24 -3.43 -17.07
C PHE A 137 -3.23 -2.35 -17.55
N CYS A 138 -3.35 -2.13 -18.87
CA CYS A 138 -4.32 -1.18 -19.41
C CYS A 138 -5.77 -1.60 -19.11
N GLU A 139 -6.10 -2.88 -19.21
CA GLU A 139 -7.44 -3.40 -18.87
C GLU A 139 -7.80 -3.12 -17.41
N MET A 140 -6.85 -3.27 -16.49
CA MET A 140 -7.03 -2.93 -15.09
C MET A 140 -7.36 -1.45 -14.90
N LEU A 141 -6.63 -0.55 -15.59
CA LEU A 141 -6.87 0.89 -15.51
C LEU A 141 -8.26 1.29 -16.01
N ILE A 142 -8.75 0.64 -17.07
CA ILE A 142 -10.06 0.92 -17.66
C ILE A 142 -11.22 0.33 -16.83
N LYS A 143 -11.04 -0.90 -16.31
CA LYS A 143 -12.09 -1.59 -15.54
C LYS A 143 -12.16 -1.11 -14.09
N GLY A 144 -11.07 -0.55 -13.58
CA GLY A 144 -10.98 -0.05 -12.21
C GLY A 144 -11.83 1.20 -11.96
N PRO A 145 -11.79 1.75 -10.74
CA PRO A 145 -12.50 2.98 -10.40
C PRO A 145 -11.91 4.22 -11.10
N CYS A 146 -10.78 4.09 -11.80
CA CYS A 146 -10.06 5.20 -12.39
C CYS A 146 -10.78 5.74 -13.62
N LYS A 147 -10.68 7.06 -13.84
CA LYS A 147 -11.23 7.73 -15.03
C LYS A 147 -10.09 8.15 -15.96
N VAL A 148 -9.19 7.20 -16.24
CA VAL A 148 -7.99 7.41 -17.06
C VAL A 148 -8.41 7.83 -18.47
N LYS A 149 -7.84 8.92 -18.96
CA LYS A 149 -8.03 9.46 -20.31
C LYS A 149 -6.79 9.30 -21.17
N THR A 150 -5.61 9.37 -20.56
CA THR A 150 -4.34 9.30 -21.28
C THR A 150 -3.38 8.37 -20.57
N ILE A 151 -2.73 7.49 -21.34
CA ILE A 151 -1.65 6.63 -20.89
C ILE A 151 -0.41 7.00 -21.72
N HIS A 152 0.69 7.30 -21.05
CA HIS A 152 1.99 7.55 -21.67
C HIS A 152 2.87 6.33 -21.46
N LEU A 153 3.31 5.70 -22.55
CA LEU A 153 4.27 4.60 -22.48
C LEU A 153 5.60 5.04 -23.10
N LEU A 154 6.65 5.02 -22.30
CA LEU A 154 8.03 5.09 -22.73
C LEU A 154 8.66 3.69 -22.65
N THR A 155 9.05 3.14 -23.79
CA THR A 155 9.72 1.84 -23.87
C THR A 155 10.96 1.92 -24.78
N SER A 156 11.75 0.86 -24.80
CA SER A 156 12.87 0.76 -25.74
C SER A 156 12.49 -0.10 -26.95
N LEU A 157 13.05 0.22 -28.10
CA LEU A 157 12.80 -0.53 -29.33
C LEU A 157 13.53 -1.86 -29.31
N ASP A 158 12.86 -2.89 -29.82
CA ASP A 158 13.51 -4.15 -30.10
C ASP A 158 14.48 -4.06 -31.29
N GLN A 159 15.40 -5.02 -31.35
CA GLN A 159 16.37 -5.15 -32.43
C GLN A 159 15.77 -5.95 -33.60
N ASP A 160 16.17 -5.60 -34.82
CA ASP A 160 15.85 -6.32 -36.05
C ASP A 160 14.35 -6.61 -36.26
N ILE A 161 13.98 -7.89 -36.29
CA ILE A 161 12.65 -8.38 -36.70
C ILE A 161 11.59 -8.07 -35.63
N GLY A 162 11.96 -8.11 -34.34
CA GLY A 162 11.03 -7.89 -33.23
C GLY A 162 10.47 -6.47 -33.17
N ARG A 163 11.15 -5.48 -33.79
CA ARG A 163 10.70 -4.09 -33.82
C ARG A 163 9.35 -3.94 -34.49
N THR A 164 9.16 -4.59 -35.63
CA THR A 164 7.94 -4.47 -36.43
C THR A 164 6.76 -5.09 -35.67
N GLU A 165 6.98 -6.25 -35.04
CA GLU A 165 5.97 -6.93 -34.22
C GLU A 165 5.60 -6.10 -32.99
N GLN A 166 6.59 -5.60 -32.25
CA GLN A 166 6.39 -4.69 -31.11
C GLN A 166 5.58 -3.46 -31.51
N THR A 167 5.97 -2.81 -32.61
CA THR A 167 5.31 -1.58 -33.08
C THR A 167 3.88 -1.86 -33.56
N SER A 168 3.65 -2.95 -34.29
CA SER A 168 2.30 -3.34 -34.74
C SER A 168 1.39 -3.61 -33.55
N ALA A 169 1.85 -4.44 -32.60
CA ALA A 169 1.08 -4.80 -31.42
C ALA A 169 0.75 -3.59 -30.53
N LEU A 170 1.70 -2.69 -30.29
CA LEU A 170 1.45 -1.47 -29.51
C LEU A 170 0.46 -0.53 -30.23
N ASN A 171 0.50 -0.47 -31.56
CA ASN A 171 -0.49 0.30 -32.33
C ASN A 171 -1.89 -0.34 -32.31
N GLU A 172 -1.99 -1.66 -32.29
CA GLU A 172 -3.27 -2.36 -32.10
C GLU A 172 -3.84 -2.08 -30.71
N ILE A 173 -3.01 -2.16 -29.66
CA ILE A 173 -3.41 -1.79 -28.29
C ILE A 173 -3.88 -0.33 -28.25
N LYS A 174 -3.13 0.59 -28.88
CA LYS A 174 -3.51 2.01 -28.99
C LYS A 174 -4.88 2.19 -29.66
N GLY A 175 -5.14 1.48 -30.76
CA GLY A 175 -6.44 1.50 -31.43
C GLY A 175 -7.57 0.97 -30.56
N SER A 176 -7.34 -0.13 -29.86
CA SER A 176 -8.31 -0.74 -28.94
C SER A 176 -8.66 0.20 -27.77
N LEU A 177 -7.65 0.84 -27.16
CA LEU A 177 -7.85 1.82 -26.08
C LEU A 177 -8.65 3.03 -26.53
N ARG A 178 -8.39 3.52 -27.76
CA ARG A 178 -9.14 4.64 -28.34
C ARG A 178 -10.63 4.35 -28.46
N ASN A 179 -11.01 3.12 -28.77
CA ASN A 179 -12.43 2.71 -28.82
C ASN A 179 -13.10 2.75 -27.44
N HIS A 180 -12.32 2.70 -26.36
CA HIS A 180 -12.78 2.85 -24.98
C HIS A 180 -12.62 4.29 -24.45
N GLY A 181 -12.27 5.25 -25.32
CA GLY A 181 -12.12 6.67 -24.96
C GLY A 181 -10.79 7.01 -24.28
N VAL A 182 -9.79 6.11 -24.34
CA VAL A 182 -8.47 6.31 -23.75
C VAL A 182 -7.42 6.53 -24.85
N SER A 183 -6.60 7.57 -24.71
CA SER A 183 -5.47 7.86 -25.60
C SER A 183 -4.20 7.18 -25.10
N LEU A 184 -3.49 6.46 -25.98
CA LEU A 184 -2.17 5.92 -25.69
C LEU A 184 -1.09 6.68 -26.47
N GLU A 185 -0.21 7.36 -25.75
CA GLU A 185 0.97 8.04 -26.26
C GLU A 185 2.19 7.12 -26.16
N LEU A 186 2.81 6.83 -27.30
CA LEU A 186 3.97 5.94 -27.38
C LEU A 186 5.22 6.76 -27.64
N LYS A 187 6.23 6.61 -26.79
CA LYS A 187 7.58 7.15 -26.99
C LYS A 187 8.59 6.02 -26.89
N TYR A 188 9.65 6.14 -27.69
CA TYR A 188 10.73 5.17 -27.71
C TYR A 188 12.04 5.83 -27.33
N SER A 189 12.79 5.21 -26.42
CA SER A 189 14.14 5.64 -26.06
C SER A 189 15.06 4.43 -25.90
N SER A 190 16.27 4.53 -26.45
CA SER A 190 17.30 3.48 -26.32
C SER A 190 18.13 3.60 -25.04
N SER A 191 18.03 4.71 -24.31
CA SER A 191 18.86 5.01 -23.13
C SER A 191 18.13 4.87 -21.80
N ILE A 192 16.91 4.32 -21.80
CA ILE A 192 16.14 4.09 -20.57
C ILE A 192 16.48 2.75 -19.94
N HIS A 193 16.62 2.75 -18.62
CA HIS A 193 16.96 1.58 -17.82
C HIS A 193 16.06 1.45 -16.59
N ASP A 194 15.64 2.59 -16.05
CA ASP A 194 14.75 2.67 -14.90
C ASP A 194 13.34 2.19 -15.27
N ARG A 195 12.62 1.70 -14.26
CA ARG A 195 11.23 1.26 -14.37
C ARG A 195 10.39 2.10 -13.42
N GLU A 196 9.43 2.82 -13.97
CA GLU A 196 8.59 3.77 -13.22
C GLU A 196 7.14 3.73 -13.73
N ILE A 197 6.19 3.82 -12.79
CA ILE A 197 4.74 3.88 -13.05
C ILE A 197 4.15 4.92 -12.10
#